data_AF-W7X9R8-F1
#
_entry.id   AF-W7X9R8-F1
#
_cell.length_a   1.000
_cell.length_b   1.000
_cell.length_c   1.000
_cell.angle_alpha   90.00
_cell.angle_beta   90.00
_cell.angle_gamma   90.00
#
_symmetry.space_group_name_H-M   'P 1'
#
loop_
_entity.id
_entity.type
_entity.pdbx_description
1 polymer ?
#
loop_
_entity_poly.entity_id
_entity_poly.type
_entity_poly.pdbx_seq_one_letter_code
_entity_poly.pdbx_strand_id
1 'polypeptide(L)'
;MDTITIQNLKCNKHPNKNLQFIQVNDILTQSISTKPLFYCSSCFNHDLHFQSINYLMIDQIFQEAETNIIPKWPPVNNYQIISDLIDLTSNQSSLDYVQQITDFFDQFKEEFLNKIDIIQKKMINEALKYPIDTQQIIKRYQDISNILQFKQLLNNQQPNNLQDHSILCKEFISQMESQKDKNTELLQSLLTQANQLQKNFNMEYPHMIKQQLFTFIDHISFFNLEIPEVNSINHNSTRSHQQTNITNQNNQIGDFKLGSDLIMKLVSNESNFCSDQFLNKLNDILQSINPLLKQFSFKTAVFKENKEQIDFSKISEEKINFIEEYVKHSVALSRGEQQFEQEAKDSLEIKQMIQIVESKMSFLKQDFIQQFEKFLVDVKPFLKQINFTNSFTDKQKFDFFRNINLKDSKLYTLFEENLPNLDLKLFATEYNNGQRDCVVNKKENGYYEIEKLNNIGWVNCISSINLQKDLKYIFRIKVESLNEGKCFIIGLMKNSDTGITDGSTNELICQLQKNNQSVIKVGSWGIDKQLKGAGFKTSVENMIELRLYLKEQILEMLDYPNYEYKLGLDDKYKVKLTQFDDLRFYIGICNQETKIILMDVKIVNEFIY
;
A
#
# COMPACT_ATOMS: atom_id res chain seq x y z
N MET A 1 -72.78 34.63 -22.84
CA MET A 1 -73.85 34.37 -21.84
C MET A 1 -74.98 33.66 -22.56
N ASP A 2 -74.77 32.38 -22.84
CA ASP A 2 -75.88 31.49 -23.18
C ASP A 2 -76.50 31.08 -21.85
N THR A 3 -77.77 31.43 -21.65
CA THR A 3 -78.54 30.94 -20.52
C THR A 3 -78.70 29.45 -20.72
N ILE A 4 -77.91 28.65 -19.99
CA ILE A 4 -78.16 27.21 -19.88
C ILE A 4 -79.53 27.09 -19.22
N THR A 5 -80.57 26.94 -20.05
CA THR A 5 -81.88 26.47 -19.60
C THR A 5 -81.64 25.15 -18.91
N ILE A 6 -81.66 25.15 -17.58
CA ILE A 6 -81.71 23.94 -16.77
C ILE A 6 -82.93 23.18 -17.28
N GLN A 7 -82.71 22.16 -18.12
CA GLN A 7 -83.74 21.19 -18.43
C GLN A 7 -84.03 20.53 -17.09
N ASN A 8 -85.06 21.02 -16.42
CA ASN A 8 -85.53 20.54 -15.13
C ASN A 8 -86.07 19.13 -15.33
N LEU A 9 -85.17 18.15 -15.36
CA LEU A 9 -85.52 16.73 -15.38
C LEU A 9 -86.48 16.50 -14.21
N LYS A 10 -87.71 16.11 -14.52
CA LYS A 10 -88.75 15.89 -13.51
C LYS A 10 -88.52 14.54 -12.85
N CYS A 11 -88.80 14.47 -11.56
CA CYS A 11 -88.74 13.20 -10.85
C CYS A 11 -89.92 12.31 -11.24
N ASN A 12 -89.65 11.10 -11.73
CA ASN A 12 -90.69 10.13 -12.10
C ASN A 12 -91.61 9.75 -10.93
N LYS A 13 -91.11 9.78 -9.69
CA LYS A 13 -91.91 9.52 -8.47
C LYS A 13 -92.63 10.76 -7.94
N HIS A 14 -92.15 11.96 -8.27
CA HIS A 14 -92.70 13.24 -7.78
C HIS A 14 -92.75 14.24 -8.95
N PRO A 15 -93.79 14.20 -9.81
CA PRO A 15 -93.83 14.95 -11.07
C PRO A 15 -93.71 16.48 -10.89
N ASN A 16 -94.14 17.00 -9.74
CA ASN A 16 -94.06 18.43 -9.41
C ASN A 16 -92.68 18.87 -8.91
N LYS A 17 -91.70 17.96 -8.76
CA LYS A 17 -90.35 18.27 -8.26
C LYS A 17 -89.28 17.99 -9.31
N ASN A 18 -88.28 18.87 -9.37
CA ASN A 18 -87.13 18.73 -10.24
C ASN A 18 -86.06 17.84 -9.57
N LEU A 19 -85.30 17.10 -10.37
CA LEU A 19 -84.10 16.42 -9.91
C LEU A 19 -83.05 17.47 -9.54
N GLN A 20 -82.46 17.32 -8.36
CA GLN A 20 -81.54 18.29 -7.76
C GLN A 20 -80.18 17.66 -7.43
N PHE A 21 -80.13 16.34 -7.25
CA PHE A 21 -78.90 15.63 -6.94
C PHE A 21 -78.66 14.49 -7.92
N ILE A 22 -77.39 14.22 -8.19
CA ILE A 22 -76.91 13.07 -8.96
C ILE A 22 -75.97 12.25 -8.08
N GLN A 23 -76.10 10.93 -8.13
CA GLN A 23 -75.14 10.03 -7.48
C GLN A 23 -73.84 10.04 -8.29
N VAL A 24 -72.72 10.31 -7.63
CA VAL A 24 -71.39 10.39 -8.24
C VAL A 24 -70.45 9.28 -7.76
N ASN A 25 -70.71 8.66 -6.61
CA ASN A 25 -69.86 7.61 -6.04
C ASN A 25 -70.69 6.34 -5.71
N ASP A 26 -70.04 5.19 -5.51
CA ASP A 26 -70.67 3.89 -5.24
C ASP A 26 -71.65 3.40 -6.32
N ILE A 27 -71.44 3.79 -7.58
CA ILE A 27 -72.26 3.32 -8.71
C ILE A 27 -71.86 1.90 -9.11
N LEU A 28 -70.55 1.58 -9.09
CA LEU A 28 -70.01 0.29 -9.55
C LEU A 28 -70.20 -0.85 -8.55
N THR A 29 -70.31 -0.53 -7.26
CA THR A 29 -70.57 -1.51 -6.17
C THR A 29 -72.03 -1.94 -6.11
N GLN A 30 -72.89 -1.31 -6.90
CA GLN A 30 -74.33 -1.53 -6.96
C GLN A 30 -74.71 -2.41 -8.16
N SER A 31 -74.33 -3.69 -8.14
CA SER A 31 -74.49 -4.57 -9.30
C SER A 31 -75.95 -4.85 -9.72
N ILE A 32 -76.96 -4.61 -8.86
CA ILE A 32 -78.41 -4.67 -9.20
C ILE A 32 -79.21 -3.72 -8.27
N SER A 33 -78.88 -2.43 -8.28
CA SER A 33 -79.56 -1.45 -7.42
C SER A 33 -80.82 -0.89 -8.06
N THR A 34 -81.95 -0.98 -7.36
CA THR A 34 -83.20 -0.23 -7.64
C THR A 34 -83.11 1.24 -7.22
N LYS A 35 -81.94 1.71 -6.75
CA LYS A 35 -81.74 3.11 -6.36
C LYS A 35 -81.66 3.99 -7.61
N PRO A 36 -82.41 5.11 -7.65
CA PRO A 36 -82.38 6.02 -8.78
C PRO A 36 -81.05 6.79 -8.82
N LEU A 37 -80.42 6.93 -9.98
CA LEU A 37 -79.21 7.75 -10.17
C LEU A 37 -79.44 9.23 -9.79
N PHE A 38 -80.66 9.72 -9.98
CA PHE A 38 -81.04 11.11 -9.76
C PHE A 38 -82.08 11.23 -8.64
N TYR A 39 -81.91 12.23 -7.79
CA TYR A 39 -82.78 12.50 -6.64
C TYR A 39 -83.37 13.91 -6.71
N CYS A 40 -84.68 14.03 -6.49
CA CYS A 40 -85.30 15.32 -6.11
C CYS A 40 -85.33 15.48 -4.59
N SER A 41 -85.63 16.67 -4.08
CA SER A 41 -85.75 16.93 -2.63
C SER A 41 -86.63 15.94 -1.86
N SER A 42 -87.73 15.44 -2.47
CA SER A 42 -88.55 14.41 -1.82
C SER A 42 -87.89 13.04 -1.82
N CYS A 43 -87.28 12.62 -2.94
CA CYS A 43 -86.58 11.33 -2.98
C CYS A 43 -85.40 11.32 -2.01
N PHE A 44 -84.72 12.44 -1.86
CA PHE A 44 -83.62 12.63 -0.92
C PHE A 44 -84.09 12.38 0.53
N ASN A 45 -85.20 13.02 0.94
CA ASN A 45 -85.72 12.87 2.31
C ASN A 45 -86.28 11.47 2.63
N HIS A 46 -86.70 10.71 1.62
CA HIS A 46 -87.27 9.38 1.82
C HIS A 46 -86.24 8.24 1.77
N ASP A 47 -84.99 8.50 1.37
CA ASP A 47 -83.94 7.48 1.35
C ASP A 47 -83.18 7.45 2.67
N LEU A 48 -83.57 6.51 3.54
CA LEU A 48 -82.95 6.28 4.85
C LEU A 48 -81.49 5.80 4.75
N HIS A 49 -81.03 5.39 3.57
CA HIS A 49 -79.66 4.94 3.32
C HIS A 49 -78.85 5.94 2.48
N PHE A 50 -79.32 7.19 2.39
CA PHE A 50 -78.62 8.24 1.68
C PHE A 50 -77.31 8.62 2.39
N GLN A 51 -76.19 8.56 1.69
CA GLN A 51 -74.89 9.02 2.17
C GLN A 51 -74.46 10.24 1.38
N SER A 52 -74.36 11.40 2.05
CA SER A 52 -74.10 12.69 1.39
C SER A 52 -72.83 12.72 0.55
N ILE A 53 -71.80 11.95 0.93
CA ILE A 53 -70.54 11.83 0.19
C ILE A 53 -70.72 11.27 -1.22
N ASN A 54 -71.78 10.47 -1.46
CA ASN A 54 -72.03 9.80 -2.73
C ASN A 54 -72.83 10.63 -3.73
N TYR A 55 -73.28 11.82 -3.37
CA TYR A 55 -74.17 12.64 -4.19
C TYR A 55 -73.73 14.09 -4.27
N LEU A 56 -74.03 14.69 -5.43
CA LEU A 56 -73.65 16.05 -5.77
C LEU A 56 -74.85 16.82 -6.30
N MET A 57 -74.95 18.11 -5.97
CA MET A 57 -76.06 18.95 -6.41
C MET A 57 -75.86 19.35 -7.88
N ILE A 58 -76.85 19.10 -8.73
CA ILE A 58 -76.77 19.35 -10.17
C ILE A 58 -76.49 20.83 -10.45
N ASP A 59 -77.13 21.74 -9.72
CA ASP A 59 -76.90 23.18 -9.85
C ASP A 59 -75.47 23.58 -9.49
N GLN A 60 -74.85 22.88 -8.52
CA GLN A 60 -73.45 23.11 -8.16
C GLN A 60 -72.52 22.78 -9.34
N ILE A 61 -72.80 21.70 -10.08
CA ILE A 61 -72.03 21.34 -11.28
C ILE A 61 -72.12 22.47 -12.30
N PHE A 62 -73.32 22.96 -12.59
CA PHE A 62 -73.49 23.99 -13.61
C PHE A 62 -72.88 25.35 -13.22
N GLN A 63 -72.85 25.67 -11.92
CA GLN A 63 -72.34 26.96 -11.45
C GLN A 63 -70.83 26.96 -11.22
N GLU A 64 -70.24 25.85 -10.78
CA GLU A 64 -68.88 25.81 -10.25
C GLU A 64 -67.88 25.06 -11.15
N ALA A 65 -68.32 24.23 -12.10
CA ALA A 65 -67.42 23.32 -12.83
C ALA A 65 -66.34 24.01 -13.68
N GLU A 66 -66.55 25.26 -14.10
CA GLU A 66 -65.57 25.99 -14.92
C GLU A 66 -64.50 26.71 -14.08
N THR A 67 -64.79 27.02 -12.82
CA THR A 67 -63.98 27.97 -12.03
C THR A 67 -63.54 27.45 -10.66
N ASN A 68 -64.20 26.44 -10.10
CA ASN A 68 -63.91 25.93 -8.76
C ASN A 68 -63.71 24.42 -8.76
N ILE A 69 -62.93 23.94 -7.79
CA ILE A 69 -62.81 22.52 -7.51
C ILE A 69 -64.04 22.06 -6.73
N ILE A 70 -64.77 21.10 -7.28
CA ILE A 70 -65.99 20.56 -6.67
C ILE A 70 -65.59 19.43 -5.68
N PRO A 71 -65.86 19.55 -4.37
CA PRO A 71 -65.28 18.66 -3.34
C PRO A 71 -65.53 17.16 -3.49
N LYS A 72 -66.61 16.76 -4.18
CA LYS A 72 -67.03 15.35 -4.33
C LYS A 72 -66.78 14.78 -5.73
N TRP A 73 -66.13 15.53 -6.62
CA TRP A 73 -65.86 15.12 -7.99
C TRP A 73 -64.40 15.42 -8.41
N PRO A 74 -63.69 14.47 -9.06
CA PRO A 74 -64.13 13.11 -9.38
C PRO A 74 -64.21 12.22 -8.12
N PRO A 75 -64.85 11.05 -8.19
CA PRO A 75 -64.78 10.05 -7.13
C PRO A 75 -63.34 9.56 -6.99
N VAL A 76 -62.77 9.69 -5.79
CA VAL A 76 -61.39 9.33 -5.48
C VAL A 76 -61.33 8.43 -4.25
N ASN A 77 -60.30 7.60 -4.15
CA ASN A 77 -60.08 6.75 -2.98
C ASN A 77 -59.69 7.56 -1.73
N ASN A 78 -59.09 8.75 -1.92
CA ASN A 78 -58.67 9.65 -0.84
C ASN A 78 -59.15 11.08 -1.12
N TYR A 79 -60.24 11.48 -0.46
CA TYR A 79 -60.81 12.83 -0.59
C TYR A 79 -59.96 13.93 0.04
N GLN A 80 -58.94 13.58 0.85
CA GLN A 80 -57.97 14.56 1.35
C GLN A 80 -57.26 15.28 0.20
N ILE A 81 -56.99 14.58 -0.91
CA ILE A 81 -56.36 15.17 -2.10
C ILE A 81 -57.19 16.33 -2.66
N ILE A 82 -58.52 16.19 -2.70
CA ILE A 82 -59.40 17.26 -3.19
C ILE A 82 -59.43 18.42 -2.19
N SER A 83 -59.44 18.14 -0.89
CA SER A 83 -59.33 19.16 0.16
C SER A 83 -58.03 19.95 0.03
N ASP A 84 -56.90 19.26 -0.11
CA ASP A 84 -55.57 19.87 -0.22
C ASP A 84 -55.47 20.76 -1.48
N LEU A 85 -56.08 20.34 -2.60
CA LEU A 85 -56.13 21.15 -3.82
C LEU A 85 -57.02 22.39 -3.67
N ILE A 86 -58.15 22.28 -2.97
CA ILE A 86 -58.99 23.45 -2.63
C ILE A 86 -58.21 24.42 -1.74
N ASP A 87 -57.52 23.94 -0.71
CA ASP A 87 -56.70 24.77 0.18
C ASP A 87 -55.54 25.44 -0.58
N LEU A 88 -54.90 24.71 -1.51
CA LEU A 88 -53.82 25.22 -2.34
C LEU A 88 -54.29 26.34 -3.28
N THR A 89 -55.46 26.17 -3.92
CA THR A 89 -56.01 27.13 -4.88
C THR A 89 -56.69 28.33 -4.21
N SER A 90 -57.14 28.19 -2.96
CA SER A 90 -57.73 29.28 -2.18
C SER A 90 -56.68 30.32 -1.75
N ASN A 91 -55.41 29.93 -1.63
CA ASN A 91 -54.28 30.82 -1.37
C ASN A 91 -53.72 31.40 -2.68
N GLN A 92 -54.45 32.32 -3.32
CA GLN A 92 -54.03 32.92 -4.61
C GLN A 92 -52.62 33.51 -4.61
N SER A 93 -52.11 33.98 -3.46
CA SER A 93 -50.80 34.60 -3.35
C SER A 93 -49.62 33.63 -3.43
N SER A 94 -49.80 32.34 -3.10
CA SER A 94 -48.70 31.37 -3.06
C SER A 94 -48.33 30.80 -4.43
N LEU A 95 -49.24 30.90 -5.41
CA LEU A 95 -49.09 30.31 -6.74
C LEU A 95 -48.81 31.33 -7.86
N ASP A 96 -48.71 32.63 -7.55
CA ASP A 96 -48.36 33.65 -8.53
C ASP A 96 -46.85 33.71 -8.77
N TYR A 97 -46.32 32.65 -9.38
CA TYR A 97 -44.88 32.52 -9.65
C TYR A 97 -44.36 33.61 -10.60
N VAL A 98 -45.20 34.10 -11.51
CA VAL A 98 -44.81 35.15 -12.47
C VAL A 98 -44.54 36.46 -11.74
N GLN A 99 -45.44 36.86 -10.82
CA GLN A 99 -45.22 38.06 -10.02
C GLN A 99 -44.01 37.90 -9.09
N GLN A 100 -43.85 36.74 -8.43
CA GLN A 100 -42.70 36.48 -7.55
C GLN A 100 -41.36 36.55 -8.28
N ILE A 101 -41.28 36.00 -9.50
CA ILE A 101 -40.07 36.07 -10.34
C ILE A 101 -39.81 37.52 -10.78
N THR A 102 -40.86 38.25 -11.14
CA THR A 102 -40.75 39.66 -11.56
C THR A 102 -40.23 40.53 -10.43
N ASP A 103 -40.84 40.42 -9.24
CA ASP A 103 -40.46 41.16 -8.04
C ASP A 103 -39.00 40.86 -7.64
N PHE A 104 -38.59 39.58 -7.71
CA PHE A 104 -37.21 39.18 -7.45
C PHE A 104 -36.23 39.91 -8.38
N PHE A 105 -36.48 39.91 -9.69
CA PHE A 105 -35.55 40.51 -10.64
C PHE A 105 -35.50 42.04 -10.54
N ASP A 106 -36.62 42.68 -10.23
CA ASP A 106 -36.64 44.13 -10.06
C ASP A 106 -35.86 44.55 -8.81
N GLN A 107 -36.05 43.85 -7.69
CA GLN A 107 -35.22 44.06 -6.49
C GLN A 107 -33.74 43.75 -6.77
N PHE A 108 -33.45 42.62 -7.43
CA PHE A 108 -32.09 42.22 -7.74
C PHE A 108 -31.35 43.25 -8.61
N LYS A 109 -32.00 43.80 -9.65
CA LYS A 109 -31.41 44.86 -10.49
C LYS A 109 -31.05 46.09 -9.67
N GLU A 110 -31.96 46.56 -8.82
CA GLU A 110 -31.73 47.74 -7.99
C GLU A 110 -30.55 47.53 -7.03
N GLU A 111 -30.54 46.41 -6.30
CA GLU A 111 -29.47 46.09 -5.37
C GLU A 111 -28.12 45.90 -6.07
N PHE A 112 -28.11 45.26 -7.24
CA PHE A 112 -26.90 45.01 -8.00
C PHE A 112 -26.28 46.31 -8.52
N LEU A 113 -27.09 47.19 -9.14
CA LEU A 113 -26.61 48.49 -9.63
C LEU A 113 -26.04 49.34 -8.49
N ASN A 114 -26.74 49.39 -7.35
CA ASN A 114 -26.26 50.12 -6.17
C ASN A 114 -24.89 49.60 -5.68
N LYS A 115 -24.66 48.28 -5.69
CA LYS A 115 -23.37 47.71 -5.30
C LYS A 115 -22.26 48.05 -6.30
N ILE A 116 -22.55 48.04 -7.60
CA ILE A 116 -21.59 48.43 -8.65
C ILE A 116 -21.17 49.90 -8.48
N ASP A 117 -22.13 50.80 -8.24
CA ASP A 117 -21.85 52.23 -8.00
C ASP A 117 -20.97 52.46 -6.77
N ILE A 118 -21.23 51.73 -5.67
CA ILE A 118 -20.41 51.80 -4.45
C ILE A 118 -18.97 51.36 -4.75
N ILE A 119 -18.79 50.24 -5.45
CA ILE A 119 -17.46 49.71 -5.79
C ILE A 119 -16.74 50.66 -6.76
N GLN A 120 -17.44 51.20 -7.76
CA GLN A 120 -16.87 52.17 -8.69
C GLN A 120 -16.33 53.40 -7.95
N LYS A 121 -17.14 54.01 -7.07
CA LYS A 121 -16.74 55.15 -6.25
C LYS A 121 -15.55 54.80 -5.35
N LYS A 122 -15.55 53.61 -4.75
CA LYS A 122 -14.42 53.11 -3.94
C LYS A 122 -13.14 53.03 -4.77
N MET A 123 -13.18 52.42 -5.95
CA MET A 123 -11.99 52.26 -6.80
C MET A 123 -11.47 53.61 -7.32
N ILE A 124 -12.35 54.54 -7.69
CA ILE A 124 -11.96 55.91 -8.06
C ILE A 124 -11.28 56.61 -6.88
N ASN A 125 -11.85 56.52 -5.67
CA ASN A 125 -11.26 57.11 -4.47
C ASN A 125 -9.89 56.50 -4.14
N GLU A 126 -9.71 55.18 -4.29
CA GLU A 126 -8.40 54.54 -4.13
C GLU A 126 -7.40 55.05 -5.18
N ALA A 127 -7.81 55.19 -6.44
CA ALA A 127 -6.95 55.75 -7.49
C ALA A 127 -6.52 57.20 -7.16
N LEU A 128 -7.43 58.01 -6.61
CA LEU A 128 -7.15 59.39 -6.19
C LEU A 128 -6.22 59.50 -4.96
N LYS A 129 -6.03 58.43 -4.18
CA LYS A 129 -5.04 58.42 -3.09
C LYS A 129 -3.61 58.38 -3.60
N TYR A 130 -3.39 58.02 -4.85
CA TYR A 130 -2.08 58.03 -5.48
C TYR A 130 -1.84 59.41 -6.11
N PRO A 131 -0.96 60.24 -5.53
CA PRO A 131 -0.86 61.63 -5.95
C PRO A 131 -0.15 61.79 -7.31
N ILE A 132 0.60 60.82 -7.79
CA ILE A 132 1.52 61.04 -8.91
C ILE A 132 0.81 60.78 -10.25
N ASP A 133 0.19 61.82 -10.79
CA ASP A 133 -0.17 61.90 -12.21
C ASP A 133 0.99 62.51 -13.03
N THR A 134 0.84 62.50 -14.37
CA THR A 134 1.85 63.06 -15.29
C THR A 134 2.20 64.52 -14.97
N GLN A 135 1.23 65.33 -14.53
CA GLN A 135 1.48 66.74 -14.22
C GLN A 135 2.28 66.90 -12.93
N GLN A 136 2.03 66.05 -11.92
CA GLN A 136 2.79 66.06 -10.67
C GLN A 136 4.22 65.54 -10.85
N ILE A 137 4.45 64.56 -11.74
CA ILE A 137 5.82 64.14 -12.12
C ILE A 137 6.58 65.32 -12.71
N ILE A 138 5.97 66.03 -13.67
CA ILE A 138 6.59 67.20 -14.33
C ILE A 138 6.88 68.29 -13.32
N LYS A 139 5.92 68.60 -12.42
CA LYS A 139 6.10 69.62 -11.38
C LYS A 139 7.25 69.27 -10.43
N ARG A 140 7.29 68.04 -9.90
CA ARG A 140 8.37 67.60 -9.01
C ARG A 140 9.73 67.60 -9.72
N TYR A 141 9.79 67.21 -10.99
CA TYR A 141 11.00 67.34 -11.79
C TYR A 141 11.44 68.81 -11.92
N GLN A 142 10.51 69.72 -12.20
CA GLN A 142 10.80 71.16 -12.29
C GLN A 142 11.32 71.73 -10.96
N ASP A 143 10.76 71.29 -9.83
CA ASP A 143 11.18 71.68 -8.49
C ASP A 143 12.59 71.14 -8.16
N ILE A 144 12.87 69.86 -8.48
CA ILE A 144 14.19 69.25 -8.23
C ILE A 144 15.26 69.88 -9.13
N SER A 145 14.94 70.11 -10.41
CA SER A 145 15.88 70.66 -11.39
C SER A 145 16.09 72.17 -11.26
N ASN A 146 15.17 72.88 -10.59
CA ASN A 146 15.07 74.34 -10.60
C ASN A 146 15.17 74.95 -12.02
N ILE A 147 14.75 74.19 -13.04
CA ILE A 147 14.96 74.55 -14.45
C ILE A 147 14.26 75.86 -14.82
N LEU A 148 13.16 76.19 -14.12
CA LEU A 148 12.45 77.46 -14.30
C LEU A 148 13.25 78.66 -13.77
N GLN A 149 13.95 78.52 -12.65
CA GLN A 149 14.85 79.55 -12.13
C GLN A 149 16.06 79.72 -13.05
N PHE A 150 16.62 78.62 -13.55
CA PHE A 150 17.71 78.70 -14.52
C PHE A 150 17.27 79.40 -15.82
N LYS A 151 16.06 79.10 -16.31
CA LYS A 151 15.46 79.80 -17.45
C LYS A 151 15.30 81.30 -17.18
N GLN A 152 14.90 81.70 -15.98
CA GLN A 152 14.80 83.11 -15.60
C GLN A 152 16.18 83.79 -15.55
N LEU A 153 17.19 83.11 -15.01
CA LEU A 153 18.58 83.59 -15.00
C LEU A 153 19.09 83.82 -16.43
N LEU A 154 18.88 82.87 -17.34
CA LEU A 154 19.28 83.01 -18.75
C LEU A 154 18.52 84.12 -19.49
N ASN A 155 17.26 84.37 -19.10
CA ASN A 155 16.43 85.41 -19.70
C ASN A 155 16.66 86.81 -19.13
N ASN A 156 17.45 86.97 -18.05
CA ASN A 156 17.77 88.29 -17.50
C ASN A 156 18.69 89.07 -18.45
N GLN A 157 18.07 89.86 -19.32
CA GLN A 157 18.74 90.81 -20.21
C GLN A 157 19.19 92.06 -19.44
N GLN A 158 20.27 91.95 -18.66
CA GLN A 158 21.04 93.12 -18.20
C GLN A 158 22.12 93.42 -19.27
N PRO A 159 22.08 94.55 -20.00
CA PRO A 159 22.87 94.69 -21.24
C PRO A 159 24.38 94.87 -21.08
N ASN A 160 24.93 95.09 -19.88
CA ASN A 160 26.25 95.73 -19.76
C ASN A 160 27.33 94.97 -18.98
N ASN A 161 27.14 93.71 -18.57
CA ASN A 161 28.28 92.92 -18.10
C ASN A 161 28.09 91.41 -18.32
N LEU A 162 28.50 90.95 -19.50
CA LEU A 162 28.47 89.54 -19.91
C LEU A 162 29.28 88.65 -18.94
N GLN A 163 30.28 89.25 -18.30
CA GLN A 163 31.14 88.59 -17.33
C GLN A 163 30.40 88.33 -16.00
N ASP A 164 29.65 89.30 -15.48
CA ASP A 164 28.84 89.12 -14.27
C ASP A 164 27.70 88.12 -14.50
N HIS A 165 27.06 88.17 -15.66
CA HIS A 165 26.03 87.19 -16.02
C HIS A 165 26.59 85.78 -16.14
N SER A 166 27.80 85.64 -16.71
CA SER A 166 28.50 84.35 -16.76
C SER A 166 28.89 83.86 -15.36
N ILE A 167 29.26 84.75 -14.43
CA ILE A 167 29.57 84.39 -13.05
C ILE A 167 28.31 83.84 -12.36
N LEU A 168 27.18 84.54 -12.44
CA LEU A 168 25.91 84.09 -11.86
C LEU A 168 25.44 82.74 -12.41
N CYS A 169 25.57 82.53 -13.74
CA CYS A 169 25.24 81.23 -14.33
C CYS A 169 26.19 80.12 -13.86
N LYS A 170 27.50 80.41 -13.75
CA LYS A 170 28.48 79.45 -13.25
C LYS A 170 28.25 79.12 -11.79
N GLU A 171 27.89 80.09 -10.95
CA GLU A 171 27.55 79.88 -9.55
C GLU A 171 26.31 78.99 -9.42
N PHE A 172 25.24 79.27 -10.18
CA PHE A 172 24.04 78.44 -10.20
C PHE A 172 24.33 77.01 -10.67
N ILE A 173 25.07 76.84 -11.77
CA ILE A 173 25.46 75.51 -12.27
C ILE A 173 26.32 74.78 -11.25
N SER A 174 27.32 75.45 -10.65
CA SER A 174 28.19 74.85 -9.63
C SER A 174 27.39 74.44 -8.38
N GLN A 175 26.38 75.23 -8.01
CA GLN A 175 25.46 74.89 -6.92
C GLN A 175 24.64 73.64 -7.28
N MET A 176 24.07 73.57 -8.48
CA MET A 176 23.33 72.39 -8.94
C MET A 176 24.21 71.15 -9.07
N GLU A 177 25.45 71.31 -9.55
CA GLU A 177 26.45 70.25 -9.67
C GLU A 177 26.88 69.74 -8.29
N SER A 178 27.03 70.62 -7.29
CA SER A 178 27.32 70.23 -5.90
C SER A 178 26.19 69.40 -5.26
N GLN A 179 24.96 69.51 -5.78
CA GLN A 179 23.78 68.76 -5.32
C GLN A 179 23.45 67.55 -6.20
N LYS A 180 24.31 67.17 -7.15
CA LYS A 180 24.02 66.10 -8.14
C LYS A 180 23.60 64.77 -7.50
N ASP A 181 24.22 64.38 -6.39
CA ASP A 181 23.91 63.09 -5.75
C ASP A 181 22.52 63.13 -5.11
N LYS A 182 22.21 64.22 -4.38
CA LYS A 182 20.89 64.49 -3.82
C LYS A 182 19.80 64.55 -4.91
N ASN A 183 20.07 65.25 -6.02
CA ASN A 183 19.13 65.36 -7.13
C ASN A 183 18.90 64.00 -7.81
N THR A 184 19.94 63.19 -7.93
CA THR A 184 19.85 61.81 -8.43
C THR A 184 18.95 60.97 -7.55
N GLU A 185 19.14 60.98 -6.23
CA GLU A 185 18.29 60.26 -5.29
C GLU A 185 16.81 60.69 -5.37
N LEU A 186 16.55 61.99 -5.44
CA LEU A 186 15.19 62.53 -5.54
C LEU A 186 14.50 62.13 -6.84
N LEU A 187 15.22 62.17 -7.97
CA LEU A 187 14.68 61.75 -9.27
C LEU A 187 14.51 60.23 -9.35
N GLN A 188 15.43 59.45 -8.79
CA GLN A 188 15.32 58.00 -8.70
C GLN A 188 14.11 57.60 -7.86
N SER A 189 13.87 58.31 -6.75
CA SER A 189 12.70 58.13 -5.90
C SER A 189 11.40 58.47 -6.64
N LEU A 190 11.36 59.58 -7.37
CA LEU A 190 10.21 59.96 -8.20
C LEU A 190 9.91 58.91 -9.28
N LEU A 191 10.94 58.43 -9.97
CA LEU A 191 10.83 57.40 -11.01
C LEU A 191 10.36 56.06 -10.42
N THR A 192 10.88 55.68 -9.26
CA THR A 192 10.48 54.45 -8.56
C THR A 192 9.01 54.51 -8.15
N GLN A 193 8.56 55.64 -7.59
CA GLN A 193 7.16 55.85 -7.22
C GLN A 193 6.23 55.79 -8.45
N ALA A 194 6.61 56.44 -9.56
CA ALA A 194 5.82 56.40 -10.80
C ALA A 194 5.73 54.99 -11.40
N ASN A 195 6.84 54.25 -11.45
CA ASN A 195 6.88 52.88 -11.97
C ASN A 195 6.11 51.90 -11.09
N GLN A 196 6.11 52.08 -9.77
CA GLN A 196 5.32 51.26 -8.85
C GLN A 196 3.82 51.41 -9.12
N LEU A 197 3.34 52.63 -9.37
CA LEU A 197 1.93 52.87 -9.71
C LEU A 197 1.52 52.19 -11.02
N GLN A 198 2.35 52.30 -12.05
CA GLN A 198 2.10 51.66 -13.34
C GLN A 198 2.03 50.13 -13.21
N LYS A 199 2.88 49.53 -12.37
CA LYS A 199 2.86 48.08 -12.12
C LYS A 199 1.65 47.64 -11.30
N ASN A 200 1.16 48.47 -10.40
CA ASN A 200 0.07 48.10 -9.47
C ASN A 200 -1.32 48.28 -10.07
N PHE A 201 -1.47 49.01 -11.18
CA PHE A 201 -2.74 49.17 -11.86
C PHE A 201 -3.04 48.00 -12.80
N ASN A 202 -3.98 47.14 -12.40
CA ASN A 202 -4.36 45.93 -13.13
C ASN A 202 -5.83 45.98 -13.57
N MET A 203 -6.08 45.96 -14.88
CA MET A 203 -7.42 45.92 -15.48
C MET A 203 -7.90 44.52 -15.88
N GLU A 204 -7.00 43.53 -15.90
CA GLU A 204 -7.30 42.15 -16.26
C GLU A 204 -8.19 41.48 -15.21
N TYR A 205 -7.85 41.65 -13.93
CA TYR A 205 -8.63 41.05 -12.84
C TYR A 205 -10.09 41.57 -12.79
N PRO A 206 -10.36 42.90 -12.86
CA PRO A 206 -11.73 43.41 -13.02
C PRO A 206 -12.46 42.84 -14.25
N HIS A 207 -11.76 42.62 -15.36
CA HIS A 207 -12.37 42.03 -16.56
C HIS A 207 -12.80 40.57 -16.34
N MET A 208 -11.97 39.78 -15.64
CA MET A 208 -12.32 38.40 -15.29
C MET A 208 -13.57 38.33 -14.40
N ILE A 209 -13.64 39.19 -13.36
CA ILE A 209 -14.82 39.27 -12.48
C ILE A 209 -16.08 39.62 -13.27
N LYS A 210 -15.99 40.55 -14.23
CA LYS A 210 -17.12 40.90 -15.10
C LYS A 210 -17.65 39.70 -15.89
N GLN A 211 -16.78 38.89 -16.47
CA GLN A 211 -17.19 37.71 -17.25
C GLN A 211 -17.85 36.64 -16.37
N GLN A 212 -17.33 36.44 -15.16
CA GLN A 212 -17.95 35.52 -14.19
C GLN A 212 -19.35 35.99 -13.79
N LEU A 213 -19.55 37.29 -13.54
CA LEU A 213 -20.87 37.83 -13.21
C LEU A 213 -21.91 37.60 -14.32
N PHE A 214 -21.52 37.76 -15.59
CA PHE A 214 -22.42 37.43 -16.71
C PHE A 214 -22.77 35.95 -16.74
N THR A 215 -21.78 35.09 -16.55
CA THR A 215 -22.01 33.64 -16.48
C THR A 215 -22.99 33.31 -15.34
N PHE A 216 -22.84 33.91 -14.16
CA PHE A 216 -23.76 33.67 -13.04
C PHE A 216 -25.18 34.12 -13.33
N ILE A 217 -25.36 35.25 -14.00
CA ILE A 217 -26.68 35.78 -14.36
C ILE A 217 -27.39 34.82 -15.33
N ASP A 218 -26.67 34.24 -16.29
CA ASP A 218 -27.24 33.31 -17.26
C ASP A 218 -27.79 32.01 -16.63
N HIS A 219 -27.36 31.67 -15.40
CA HIS A 219 -27.75 30.44 -14.71
C HIS A 219 -28.86 30.63 -13.67
N ILE A 220 -29.42 31.84 -13.51
CA ILE A 220 -30.53 32.07 -12.58
C ILE A 220 -31.77 31.30 -13.08
N SER A 221 -32.18 30.28 -12.32
CA SER A 221 -33.39 29.49 -12.58
C SER A 221 -34.25 29.38 -11.31
N PHE A 222 -35.56 29.51 -11.48
CA PHE A 222 -36.56 29.34 -10.41
C PHE A 222 -37.17 27.92 -10.43
N PHE A 223 -36.76 27.10 -11.40
CA PHE A 223 -37.30 25.76 -11.61
C PHE A 223 -36.15 24.75 -11.64
N ASN A 224 -36.22 23.73 -10.77
CA ASN A 224 -35.26 22.65 -10.68
C ASN A 224 -35.45 21.63 -11.81
N LEU A 225 -35.35 22.05 -13.06
CA LEU A 225 -35.56 21.18 -14.23
C LEU A 225 -34.31 20.34 -14.60
N GLU A 226 -33.18 20.54 -13.92
CA GLU A 226 -31.91 19.81 -14.17
C GLU A 226 -31.32 19.12 -12.94
N ILE A 227 -32.17 18.70 -12.00
CA ILE A 227 -31.78 17.71 -10.99
C ILE A 227 -32.33 16.37 -11.48
N PRO A 228 -31.50 15.42 -11.97
CA PRO A 228 -31.97 14.05 -12.15
C PRO A 228 -32.53 13.60 -10.82
N GLU A 229 -33.79 13.16 -10.82
CA GLU A 229 -34.50 12.64 -9.67
C GLU A 229 -33.57 11.83 -8.77
N VAL A 230 -33.19 12.42 -7.63
CA VAL A 230 -32.67 11.64 -6.52
C VAL A 230 -33.86 10.82 -6.06
N ASN A 231 -33.87 9.56 -6.46
CA ASN A 231 -34.80 8.55 -5.97
C ASN A 231 -34.98 8.74 -4.45
N SER A 232 -36.16 9.23 -4.10
CA SER A 232 -36.71 9.21 -2.77
C SER A 232 -36.77 7.76 -2.31
N ILE A 233 -35.92 7.38 -1.35
CA ILE A 233 -36.20 6.38 -0.31
C ILE A 233 -35.27 6.65 0.89
N ASN A 234 -35.92 6.86 2.05
CA ASN A 234 -35.43 6.75 3.43
C ASN A 234 -34.57 7.88 4.02
N HIS A 235 -35.28 8.92 4.48
CA HIS A 235 -34.98 9.50 5.79
C HIS A 235 -35.16 8.43 6.88
N ASN A 236 -34.06 7.84 7.33
CA ASN A 236 -33.94 7.42 8.72
C ASN A 236 -32.50 7.61 9.19
N SER A 237 -32.37 8.50 10.17
CA SER A 237 -31.18 8.75 10.96
C SER A 237 -30.65 7.47 11.59
N THR A 238 -29.65 6.87 10.97
CA THR A 238 -28.60 6.09 11.65
C THR A 238 -27.30 6.32 10.90
N ARG A 239 -26.39 7.08 11.53
CA ARG A 239 -24.97 7.12 11.18
C ARG A 239 -24.43 5.70 11.22
N SER A 240 -24.41 5.05 10.07
CA SER A 240 -23.49 3.96 9.79
C SER A 240 -22.67 4.42 8.59
N HIS A 241 -21.35 4.36 8.73
CA HIS A 241 -20.41 4.57 7.65
C HIS A 241 -20.67 3.52 6.56
N GLN A 242 -21.58 3.83 5.63
CA GLN A 242 -21.67 3.09 4.38
C GLN A 242 -20.70 3.73 3.41
N GLN A 243 -19.47 3.20 3.40
CA GLN A 243 -18.64 3.19 2.19
C GLN A 243 -19.50 2.60 1.06
N THR A 244 -20.01 3.46 0.21
CA THR A 244 -20.38 3.04 -1.14
C THR A 244 -19.08 2.80 -1.90
N ASN A 245 -18.67 1.53 -1.96
CA ASN A 245 -17.70 1.03 -2.92
C ASN A 245 -18.23 1.33 -4.33
N ILE A 246 -17.78 2.44 -4.94
CA ILE A 246 -17.83 2.61 -6.40
C ILE A 246 -16.55 1.96 -6.92
N THR A 247 -16.54 0.64 -6.91
CA THR A 247 -15.63 -0.12 -7.76
C THR A 247 -16.09 0.11 -9.20
N ASN A 248 -15.18 0.55 -10.08
CA ASN A 248 -15.33 0.65 -11.55
C ASN A 248 -15.90 1.96 -12.15
N GLN A 249 -15.21 3.08 -11.95
CA GLN A 249 -15.18 4.16 -12.97
C GLN A 249 -13.78 4.39 -13.57
N ASN A 250 -12.89 3.40 -13.48
CA ASN A 250 -11.53 3.50 -14.01
C ASN A 250 -11.42 3.38 -15.54
N ASN A 251 -12.51 3.14 -16.27
CA ASN A 251 -12.46 2.88 -17.73
C ASN A 251 -13.42 3.73 -18.58
N GLN A 252 -13.79 4.94 -18.16
CA GLN A 252 -14.45 5.87 -19.08
C GLN A 252 -13.45 6.91 -19.59
N ILE A 253 -12.90 6.63 -20.76
CA ILE A 253 -12.35 7.64 -21.67
C ILE A 253 -13.54 8.46 -22.17
N GLY A 254 -14.02 9.37 -21.35
CA GLY A 254 -15.13 10.28 -21.62
C GLY A 254 -14.98 11.51 -20.74
N ASP A 255 -15.40 12.68 -21.25
CA ASP A 255 -15.22 13.98 -20.60
C ASP A 255 -15.57 13.92 -19.10
N PHE A 256 -14.54 14.03 -18.26
CA PHE A 256 -14.71 13.94 -16.82
C PHE A 256 -15.12 15.31 -16.28
N LYS A 257 -16.32 15.41 -15.69
CA LYS A 257 -16.83 16.64 -15.06
C LYS A 257 -16.36 16.74 -13.61
N LEU A 258 -15.79 17.88 -13.23
CA LEU A 258 -15.38 18.14 -11.85
C LEU A 258 -16.61 18.31 -10.96
N GLY A 259 -16.88 17.34 -10.08
CA GLY A 259 -17.95 17.45 -9.08
C GLY A 259 -17.40 17.80 -7.70
N SER A 260 -18.23 18.46 -6.88
CA SER A 260 -17.96 18.66 -5.45
C SER A 260 -17.58 17.35 -4.74
N ASP A 261 -18.26 16.25 -5.09
CA ASP A 261 -18.02 14.92 -4.52
C ASP A 261 -16.61 14.38 -4.79
N LEU A 262 -16.03 14.67 -5.97
CA LEU A 262 -14.66 14.24 -6.27
C LEU A 262 -13.65 15.02 -5.41
N ILE A 263 -13.82 16.34 -5.34
CA ILE A 263 -12.94 17.19 -4.52
C ILE A 263 -13.04 16.76 -3.06
N MET A 264 -14.26 16.51 -2.57
CA MET A 264 -14.47 15.98 -1.23
C MET A 264 -13.75 14.66 -1.03
N LYS A 265 -13.88 13.67 -1.95
CA LYS A 265 -13.17 12.38 -1.84
C LYS A 265 -11.65 12.51 -1.79
N LEU A 266 -11.08 13.45 -2.57
CA LEU A 266 -9.63 13.68 -2.57
C LEU A 266 -9.15 14.33 -1.27
N VAL A 267 -9.91 15.29 -0.75
CA VAL A 267 -9.55 16.04 0.45
C VAL A 267 -9.82 15.24 1.72
N SER A 268 -10.96 14.54 1.79
CA SER A 268 -11.40 13.75 2.95
C SER A 268 -10.66 12.41 3.10
N ASN A 269 -9.56 12.21 2.39
CA ASN A 269 -8.73 11.03 2.57
C ASN A 269 -8.17 11.01 4.00
N GLU A 270 -8.24 9.86 4.66
CA GLU A 270 -7.80 9.70 6.07
C GLU A 270 -6.33 10.09 6.27
N SER A 271 -5.47 9.87 5.27
CA SER A 271 -4.05 10.25 5.32
C SER A 271 -3.80 11.76 5.28
N ASN A 272 -4.81 12.58 4.96
CA ASN A 272 -4.69 14.04 4.98
C ASN A 272 -4.96 14.64 6.36
N PHE A 273 -5.43 13.86 7.34
CA PHE A 273 -5.70 14.30 8.72
C PHE A 273 -6.55 15.58 8.83
N CYS A 274 -7.54 15.73 7.94
CA CYS A 274 -8.46 16.85 7.96
C CYS A 274 -9.48 16.69 9.09
N SER A 275 -9.79 17.78 9.82
CA SER A 275 -10.81 17.75 10.86
C SER A 275 -12.23 17.72 10.27
N ASP A 276 -13.16 17.06 10.96
CA ASP A 276 -14.59 17.02 10.57
C ASP A 276 -15.17 18.44 10.40
N GLN A 277 -14.78 19.38 11.26
CA GLN A 277 -15.25 20.76 11.17
C GLN A 277 -14.80 21.43 9.86
N PHE A 278 -13.55 21.20 9.44
CA PHE A 278 -13.06 21.69 8.16
C PHE A 278 -13.77 21.01 7.00
N LEU A 279 -13.89 19.67 7.03
CA LEU A 279 -14.52 18.90 5.96
C LEU A 279 -15.99 19.28 5.77
N ASN A 280 -16.74 19.49 6.85
CA ASN A 280 -18.14 19.92 6.78
C ASN A 280 -18.25 21.31 6.14
N LYS A 281 -17.46 22.29 6.60
CA LYS A 281 -17.45 23.64 6.01
C LYS A 281 -17.03 23.63 4.55
N LEU A 282 -16.03 22.81 4.19
CA LEU A 282 -15.57 22.67 2.82
C LEU A 282 -16.67 22.06 1.95
N ASN A 283 -17.36 21.03 2.44
CA ASN A 283 -18.48 20.44 1.71
C ASN A 283 -19.59 21.46 1.46
N ASP A 284 -19.99 22.23 2.47
CA ASP A 284 -21.02 23.27 2.31
C ASP A 284 -20.63 24.30 1.23
N ILE A 285 -19.37 24.75 1.24
CA ILE A 285 -18.83 25.66 0.23
C ILE A 285 -18.84 24.98 -1.14
N LEU A 286 -18.34 23.75 -1.25
CA LEU A 286 -18.25 23.02 -2.52
C LEU A 286 -19.63 22.73 -3.10
N GLN A 287 -20.63 22.43 -2.29
CA GLN A 287 -22.01 22.25 -2.75
C GLN A 287 -22.58 23.57 -3.29
N SER A 288 -22.28 24.71 -2.66
CA SER A 288 -22.72 26.02 -3.14
C SER A 288 -22.15 26.43 -4.50
N ILE A 289 -20.96 25.93 -4.84
CA ILE A 289 -20.29 26.19 -6.13
C ILE A 289 -20.34 25.00 -7.10
N ASN A 290 -20.97 23.88 -6.72
CA ASN A 290 -21.02 22.65 -7.53
C ASN A 290 -21.56 22.88 -8.96
N PRO A 291 -22.58 23.75 -9.20
CA PRO A 291 -23.02 24.07 -10.55
C PRO A 291 -21.91 24.62 -11.43
N LEU A 292 -20.99 25.42 -10.87
CA LEU A 292 -19.82 25.95 -11.59
C LEU A 292 -18.77 24.88 -11.82
N LEU A 293 -18.50 24.07 -10.80
CA LEU A 293 -17.49 23.00 -10.89
C LEU A 293 -17.81 22.05 -12.06
N LYS A 294 -19.09 21.70 -12.22
CA LYS A 294 -19.58 20.81 -13.28
C LYS A 294 -19.42 21.37 -14.71
N GLN A 295 -19.16 22.66 -14.87
CA GLN A 295 -18.88 23.28 -16.17
C GLN A 295 -17.44 23.00 -16.62
N PHE A 296 -16.52 22.70 -15.70
CA PHE A 296 -15.15 22.33 -16.03
C PHE A 296 -15.10 20.85 -16.42
N SER A 297 -14.74 20.59 -17.67
CA SER A 297 -14.42 19.25 -18.18
C SER A 297 -12.91 19.13 -18.38
N PHE A 298 -12.33 18.05 -17.86
CA PHE A 298 -10.94 17.74 -18.11
C PHE A 298 -10.86 16.64 -19.17
N LYS A 299 -10.15 16.92 -20.26
CA LYS A 299 -9.82 15.92 -21.31
C LYS A 299 -8.67 14.99 -20.92
N THR A 300 -8.20 15.09 -19.68
CA THR A 300 -7.05 14.36 -19.16
C THR A 300 -7.50 13.47 -18.03
N ALA A 301 -7.00 12.24 -18.00
CA ALA A 301 -7.26 11.30 -16.90
C ALA A 301 -6.78 11.88 -15.57
N VAL A 302 -7.67 11.93 -14.57
CA VAL A 302 -7.36 12.41 -13.21
C VAL A 302 -6.47 11.40 -12.47
N PHE A 303 -6.68 10.11 -12.72
CA PHE A 303 -5.91 9.02 -12.13
C PHE A 303 -4.97 8.39 -13.16
N LYS A 304 -3.82 7.91 -12.69
CA LYS A 304 -2.87 7.20 -13.56
C LYS A 304 -3.45 5.85 -13.97
N GLU A 305 -3.32 5.52 -15.26
CA GLU A 305 -3.68 4.20 -15.77
C GLU A 305 -2.93 3.08 -15.01
N ASN A 306 -3.63 1.95 -14.78
CA ASN A 306 -3.10 0.77 -14.09
C ASN A 306 -2.66 1.00 -12.62
N LYS A 307 -3.14 2.06 -11.97
CA LYS A 307 -2.93 2.32 -10.54
C LYS A 307 -4.28 2.37 -9.84
N GLU A 308 -4.49 1.48 -8.89
CA GLU A 308 -5.64 1.55 -7.98
C GLU A 308 -5.34 2.51 -6.84
N GLN A 309 -6.38 3.21 -6.38
CA GLN A 309 -6.28 4.06 -5.20
C GLN A 309 -6.16 3.18 -3.96
N ILE A 310 -5.40 3.66 -2.97
CA ILE A 310 -5.35 3.03 -1.66
C ILE A 310 -6.68 3.28 -0.96
N ASP A 311 -7.37 2.20 -0.63
CA ASP A 311 -8.61 2.24 0.13
C ASP A 311 -8.31 2.31 1.63
N PHE A 312 -8.13 3.53 2.13
CA PHE A 312 -7.78 3.77 3.54
C PHE A 312 -8.88 3.36 4.51
N SER A 313 -10.14 3.28 4.09
CA SER A 313 -11.21 2.89 5.00
C SER A 313 -11.17 1.44 5.46
N LYS A 314 -10.38 0.61 4.77
CA LYS A 314 -10.08 -0.77 5.19
C LYS A 314 -8.93 -0.83 6.20
N ILE A 315 -8.33 0.30 6.54
CA ILE A 315 -7.19 0.45 7.44
C ILE A 315 -7.69 1.10 8.73
N SER A 316 -7.37 0.52 9.88
CA SER A 316 -7.71 1.12 11.16
C SER A 316 -6.84 2.34 11.46
N GLU A 317 -7.33 3.28 12.28
CA GLU A 317 -6.57 4.44 12.74
C GLU A 317 -5.21 4.05 13.33
N GLU A 318 -5.16 2.95 14.09
CA GLU A 318 -3.91 2.40 14.63
C GLU A 318 -2.89 2.03 13.52
N LYS A 319 -3.36 1.43 12.42
CA LYS A 319 -2.51 1.10 11.27
C LYS A 319 -2.08 2.34 10.49
N ILE A 320 -2.93 3.36 10.41
CA ILE A 320 -2.55 4.67 9.82
C ILE A 320 -1.44 5.32 10.65
N ASN A 321 -1.54 5.28 11.98
CA ASN A 321 -0.50 5.78 12.87
C ASN A 321 0.82 5.03 12.69
N PHE A 322 0.79 3.70 12.51
CA PHE A 322 2.01 2.95 12.16
C PHE A 322 2.62 3.37 10.83
N ILE A 323 1.81 3.64 9.81
CA ILE A 323 2.29 4.16 8.51
C ILE A 323 2.92 5.54 8.71
N GLU A 324 2.28 6.42 9.49
CA GLU A 324 2.82 7.75 9.79
C GLU A 324 4.18 7.66 10.51
N GLU A 325 4.27 6.84 11.57
CA GLU A 325 5.52 6.62 12.29
C GLU A 325 6.61 6.05 11.37
N TYR A 326 6.27 5.08 10.51
CA TYR A 326 7.19 4.50 9.54
C TYR A 326 7.71 5.54 8.54
N VAL A 327 6.82 6.36 7.97
CA VAL A 327 7.21 7.39 7.01
C VAL A 327 8.11 8.44 7.68
N LYS A 328 7.76 8.90 8.88
CA LYS A 328 8.60 9.84 9.65
C LYS A 328 9.99 9.26 9.92
N HIS A 329 10.05 7.99 10.34
CA HIS A 329 11.29 7.26 10.56
C HIS A 329 12.14 7.12 9.29
N SER A 330 11.51 6.72 8.17
CA SER A 330 12.18 6.55 6.87
C SER A 330 12.77 7.87 6.35
N VAL A 331 12.04 8.99 6.54
CA VAL A 331 12.53 10.33 6.19
C VAL A 331 13.73 10.72 7.06
N ALA A 332 13.69 10.44 8.36
CA ALA A 332 14.81 10.72 9.27
C ALA A 332 16.06 9.91 8.89
N LEU A 333 15.91 8.62 8.56
CA LEU A 333 17.02 7.80 8.04
C LEU A 333 17.60 8.35 6.73
N SER A 334 16.73 8.76 5.79
CA SER A 334 17.14 9.26 4.47
C SER A 334 17.92 10.58 4.53
N ARG A 335 17.78 11.36 5.60
CA ARG A 335 18.53 12.61 5.83
C ARG A 335 19.98 12.37 6.27
N GLY A 336 20.37 11.12 6.53
CA GLY A 336 21.74 10.78 6.89
C GLY A 336 22.13 11.20 8.32
N GLU A 337 21.15 11.36 9.21
CA GLU A 337 21.38 11.63 10.63
C GLU A 337 22.00 10.37 11.28
N GLN A 338 23.34 10.24 11.21
CA GLN A 338 24.07 9.07 11.73
C GLN A 338 23.74 8.76 13.20
N GLN A 339 23.46 9.79 13.99
CA GLN A 339 23.05 9.65 15.38
C GLN A 339 21.67 8.98 15.50
N PHE A 340 20.73 9.30 14.60
CA PHE A 340 19.39 8.71 14.59
C PHE A 340 19.43 7.22 14.18
N GLU A 341 20.22 6.88 13.16
CA GLU A 341 20.42 5.48 12.76
C GLU A 341 21.04 4.66 13.92
N GLN A 342 22.02 5.24 14.62
CA GLN A 342 22.65 4.60 15.76
C GLN A 342 21.67 4.43 16.93
N GLU A 343 20.86 5.45 17.24
CA GLU A 343 19.77 5.35 18.23
C GLU A 343 18.71 4.31 17.84
N ALA A 344 18.45 4.12 16.54
CA ALA A 344 17.60 3.06 16.05
C ALA A 344 18.22 1.67 16.32
N LYS A 345 19.48 1.46 15.93
CA LYS A 345 20.22 0.21 16.21
C LYS A 345 20.31 -0.08 17.71
N ASP A 346 20.46 0.97 18.50
CA ASP A 346 20.62 0.87 19.95
C ASP A 346 19.32 0.58 20.71
N SER A 347 18.18 0.53 20.02
CA SER A 347 16.89 0.15 20.57
C SER A 347 16.88 -1.28 21.13
N LEU A 348 16.04 -1.50 22.15
CA LEU A 348 15.96 -2.78 22.85
C LEU A 348 15.56 -3.92 21.92
N GLU A 349 14.59 -3.64 21.05
CA GLU A 349 13.99 -4.57 20.10
C GLU A 349 15.03 -5.10 19.12
N ILE A 350 15.74 -4.17 18.47
CA ILE A 350 16.78 -4.51 17.48
C ILE A 350 17.95 -5.21 18.17
N LYS A 351 18.43 -4.69 19.30
CA LYS A 351 19.51 -5.34 20.06
C LYS A 351 19.18 -6.77 20.45
N GLN A 352 17.96 -7.04 20.90
CA GLN A 352 17.59 -8.40 21.26
C GLN A 352 17.51 -9.33 20.05
N MET A 353 16.92 -8.88 18.94
CA MET A 353 16.86 -9.67 17.70
C MET A 353 18.26 -9.95 17.15
N ILE A 354 19.13 -8.94 17.14
CA ILE A 354 20.52 -9.07 16.72
C ILE A 354 21.30 -9.98 17.67
N GLN A 355 21.12 -9.88 18.99
CA GLN A 355 21.77 -10.80 19.94
C GLN A 355 21.40 -12.27 19.72
N ILE A 356 20.18 -12.56 19.27
CA ILE A 356 19.75 -13.92 18.89
C ILE A 356 20.43 -14.35 17.60
N VAL A 357 20.43 -13.47 16.60
CA VAL A 357 20.98 -13.69 15.26
C VAL A 357 22.51 -13.70 15.23
N GLU A 358 23.18 -13.07 16.18
CA GLU A 358 24.65 -13.08 16.35
C GLU A 358 25.13 -14.14 17.34
N SER A 359 24.20 -14.93 17.91
CA SER A 359 24.61 -16.03 18.78
C SER A 359 25.54 -16.98 18.02
N LYS A 360 26.52 -17.58 18.70
CA LYS A 360 27.46 -18.52 18.07
C LYS A 360 26.80 -19.78 17.48
N MET A 361 25.49 -19.94 17.67
CA MET A 361 24.64 -20.98 17.09
C MET A 361 23.99 -20.55 15.77
N SER A 362 24.10 -19.28 15.40
CA SER A 362 23.65 -18.77 14.12
C SER A 362 24.67 -19.16 13.05
N PHE A 363 24.36 -20.15 12.22
CA PHE A 363 25.18 -20.53 11.07
C PHE A 363 24.99 -19.53 9.91
N LEU A 364 24.83 -18.25 10.25
CA LEU A 364 24.49 -17.17 9.33
C LEU A 364 25.76 -16.46 8.87
N LYS A 365 25.80 -16.08 7.60
CA LYS A 365 26.91 -15.28 7.05
C LYS A 365 26.85 -13.86 7.60
N GLN A 366 28.01 -13.24 7.82
CA GLN A 366 28.09 -11.85 8.31
C GLN A 366 27.32 -10.86 7.43
N ASP A 367 27.36 -11.03 6.11
CA ASP A 367 26.62 -10.19 5.15
C ASP A 367 25.10 -10.29 5.35
N PHE A 368 24.58 -11.48 5.66
CA PHE A 368 23.17 -11.65 5.98
C PHE A 368 22.82 -10.93 7.28
N ILE A 369 23.64 -11.04 8.32
CA ILE A 369 23.42 -10.37 9.61
C ILE A 369 23.35 -8.85 9.42
N GLN A 370 24.26 -8.28 8.63
CA GLN A 370 24.28 -6.85 8.32
C GLN A 370 23.04 -6.42 7.52
N GLN A 371 22.62 -7.19 6.53
CA GLN A 371 21.40 -6.91 5.77
C GLN A 371 20.15 -7.01 6.64
N PHE A 372 20.12 -7.99 7.56
CA PHE A 372 19.03 -8.18 8.50
C PHE A 372 18.96 -7.06 9.52
N GLU A 373 20.10 -6.61 10.08
CA GLU A 373 20.15 -5.45 10.96
C GLU A 373 19.64 -4.19 10.25
N LYS A 374 20.09 -3.96 9.02
CA LYS A 374 19.60 -2.84 8.21
C LYS A 374 18.10 -2.91 7.99
N PHE A 375 17.58 -4.09 7.65
CA PHE A 375 16.14 -4.30 7.52
C PHE A 375 15.40 -3.99 8.83
N LEU A 376 15.89 -4.47 9.98
CA LEU A 376 15.29 -4.18 11.29
C LEU A 376 15.29 -2.70 11.62
N VAL A 377 16.37 -1.98 11.29
CA VAL A 377 16.44 -0.53 11.43
C VAL A 377 15.37 0.14 10.57
N ASP A 378 15.24 -0.27 9.31
CA ASP A 378 14.26 0.31 8.39
C ASP A 378 12.82 0.09 8.90
N VAL A 379 12.51 -1.09 9.44
CA VAL A 379 11.15 -1.45 9.92
C VAL A 379 10.92 -1.22 11.41
N LYS A 380 11.84 -0.54 12.11
CA LYS A 380 11.80 -0.32 13.57
C LYS A 380 10.42 0.07 14.11
N PRO A 381 9.66 1.01 13.49
CA PRO A 381 8.36 1.43 14.03
C PRO A 381 7.36 0.28 14.18
N PHE A 382 7.43 -0.74 13.32
CA PHE A 382 6.56 -1.92 13.39
C PHE A 382 6.99 -2.92 14.47
N LEU A 383 8.25 -2.88 14.92
CA LEU A 383 8.76 -3.80 15.94
C LEU A 383 8.12 -3.55 17.31
N LYS A 384 7.61 -2.33 17.58
CA LYS A 384 6.89 -2.00 18.82
C LYS A 384 5.68 -2.89 19.10
N GLN A 385 5.13 -3.56 18.08
CA GLN A 385 4.01 -4.49 18.22
C GLN A 385 4.41 -5.82 18.89
N ILE A 386 5.71 -6.09 19.01
CA ILE A 386 6.25 -7.31 19.59
C ILE A 386 6.67 -7.02 21.05
N ASN A 387 6.27 -7.88 21.98
CA ASN A 387 6.67 -7.76 23.38
C ASN A 387 8.07 -8.36 23.60
N PHE A 388 9.08 -7.50 23.69
CA PHE A 388 10.47 -7.89 23.93
C PHE A 388 10.88 -7.95 25.42
N THR A 389 9.98 -7.60 26.34
CA THR A 389 10.29 -7.61 27.78
C THR A 389 10.46 -9.04 28.30
N ASN A 390 9.74 -10.00 27.73
CA ASN A 390 9.75 -11.43 28.09
C ASN A 390 10.08 -12.33 26.90
N SER A 391 11.01 -11.92 26.03
CA SER A 391 11.38 -12.64 24.80
C SER A 391 12.04 -13.99 25.05
N PHE A 392 12.59 -14.23 26.26
CA PHE A 392 13.24 -15.47 26.63
C PHE A 392 12.47 -16.18 27.75
N THR A 393 12.19 -17.46 27.56
CA THR A 393 11.69 -18.35 28.63
C THR A 393 12.74 -18.61 29.71
N ASP A 394 14.02 -18.59 29.34
CA ASP A 394 15.16 -18.73 30.24
C ASP A 394 16.36 -17.93 29.71
N LYS A 395 16.46 -16.67 30.15
CA LYS A 395 17.52 -15.76 29.71
C LYS A 395 18.92 -16.23 30.13
N GLN A 396 19.04 -16.88 31.29
CA GLN A 396 20.33 -17.37 31.79
C GLN A 396 20.88 -18.50 30.92
N LYS A 397 20.02 -19.43 30.49
CA LYS A 397 20.42 -20.45 29.51
C LYS A 397 20.83 -19.84 28.18
N PHE A 398 20.06 -18.88 27.66
CA PHE A 398 20.43 -18.21 26.41
C PHE A 398 21.78 -17.50 26.52
N ASP A 399 21.99 -16.71 27.58
CA ASP A 399 23.25 -16.00 27.82
C ASP A 399 24.43 -16.98 27.97
N PHE A 400 24.21 -18.13 28.62
CA PHE A 400 25.18 -19.22 28.68
C PHE A 400 25.54 -19.71 27.27
N PHE A 401 24.55 -20.13 26.47
CA PHE A 401 24.78 -20.64 25.11
C PHE A 401 25.44 -19.62 24.18
N ARG A 402 25.03 -18.36 24.23
CA ARG A 402 25.62 -17.27 23.44
C ARG A 402 27.10 -17.07 23.77
N ASN A 403 27.44 -17.16 25.05
CA ASN A 403 28.79 -16.88 25.55
C ASN A 403 29.69 -18.12 25.60
N ILE A 404 29.20 -19.31 25.20
CA ILE A 404 30.02 -20.52 25.10
C ILE A 404 31.27 -20.20 24.27
N ASN A 405 32.44 -20.37 24.86
CA ASN A 405 33.69 -20.24 24.14
C ASN A 405 33.91 -21.53 23.36
N LEU A 406 33.63 -21.52 22.05
CA LEU A 406 33.90 -22.66 21.17
C LEU A 406 35.40 -23.03 21.11
N LYS A 407 36.32 -22.22 21.64
CA LYS A 407 37.72 -22.62 21.83
C LYS A 407 37.94 -23.56 23.03
N ASP A 408 36.93 -23.75 23.86
CA ASP A 408 36.96 -24.70 24.96
C ASP A 408 36.81 -26.12 24.38
N SER A 409 37.93 -26.83 24.28
CA SER A 409 38.07 -28.11 23.55
C SER A 409 36.98 -29.14 23.85
N LYS A 410 36.43 -29.15 25.07
CA LYS A 410 35.35 -30.05 25.50
C LYS A 410 33.98 -29.71 24.91
N LEU A 411 33.69 -28.42 24.72
CA LEU A 411 32.43 -27.98 24.12
C LEU A 411 32.50 -28.02 22.60
N TYR A 412 33.70 -27.83 22.01
CA TYR A 412 33.91 -28.03 20.59
C TYR A 412 33.74 -29.49 20.17
N THR A 413 34.23 -30.46 20.96
CA THR A 413 33.92 -31.88 20.75
C THR A 413 32.44 -32.16 20.89
N LEU A 414 31.77 -31.62 21.92
CA LEU A 414 30.32 -31.75 22.08
C LEU A 414 29.52 -31.08 20.93
N PHE A 415 30.00 -30.00 20.33
CA PHE A 415 29.35 -29.34 19.18
C PHE A 415 29.62 -30.04 17.85
N GLU A 416 30.84 -30.54 17.60
CA GLU A 416 31.14 -31.38 16.44
C GLU A 416 30.42 -32.73 16.52
N GLU A 417 30.29 -33.32 17.71
CA GLU A 417 29.52 -34.55 17.95
C GLU A 417 28.00 -34.34 17.79
N ASN A 418 27.52 -33.09 17.76
CA ASN A 418 26.09 -32.73 17.65
C ASN A 418 25.72 -31.91 16.39
N LEU A 419 26.66 -31.58 15.49
CA LEU A 419 26.29 -31.45 14.06
C LEU A 419 25.61 -32.76 13.67
N PRO A 420 24.55 -32.76 12.81
CA PRO A 420 23.68 -33.91 12.61
C PRO A 420 24.53 -35.15 12.48
N ASN A 421 24.62 -35.87 13.60
CA ASN A 421 25.42 -37.06 13.71
C ASN A 421 24.69 -37.96 12.74
N LEU A 422 25.28 -38.19 11.58
CA LEU A 422 24.68 -38.98 10.53
C LEU A 422 24.22 -40.26 11.24
N ASP A 423 22.91 -40.52 11.34
CA ASP A 423 22.40 -41.78 11.93
C ASP A 423 22.67 -42.92 10.94
N LEU A 424 23.95 -43.03 10.58
CA LEU A 424 24.55 -44.04 9.74
C LEU A 424 24.64 -45.26 10.63
N LYS A 425 23.64 -46.12 10.48
CA LYS A 425 23.64 -47.47 11.06
C LYS A 425 24.47 -48.35 10.16
N LEU A 426 25.40 -49.10 10.73
CA LEU A 426 26.13 -50.12 10.00
C LEU A 426 25.48 -51.48 10.26
N PHE A 427 25.34 -52.31 9.22
CA PHE A 427 24.78 -53.64 9.34
C PHE A 427 25.42 -54.62 8.34
N ALA A 428 25.42 -55.91 8.68
CA ALA A 428 25.81 -56.97 7.76
C ALA A 428 24.66 -57.29 6.80
N THR A 429 24.98 -57.50 5.53
CA THR A 429 24.00 -57.84 4.49
C THR A 429 23.71 -59.35 4.46
N GLU A 430 22.75 -59.78 3.63
CA GLU A 430 22.45 -61.20 3.40
C GLU A 430 23.52 -61.93 2.56
N TYR A 431 24.45 -61.19 1.93
CA TYR A 431 25.48 -61.79 1.08
C TYR A 431 26.31 -62.81 1.86
N ASN A 432 26.40 -64.03 1.33
CA ASN A 432 27.04 -65.18 1.97
C ASN A 432 26.60 -65.42 3.43
N ASN A 433 25.30 -65.29 3.72
CA ASN A 433 24.74 -65.39 5.07
C ASN A 433 25.35 -64.38 6.05
N GLY A 434 25.70 -63.18 5.58
CA GLY A 434 26.40 -62.17 6.36
C GLY A 434 25.73 -61.80 7.68
N GLN A 435 24.39 -61.73 7.74
CA GLN A 435 23.67 -61.48 9.00
C GLN A 435 23.82 -62.59 10.05
N ARG A 436 24.06 -63.83 9.63
CA ARG A 436 24.33 -64.96 10.53
C ARG A 436 25.80 -65.05 10.89
N ASP A 437 26.68 -64.80 9.92
CA ASP A 437 28.10 -65.06 10.04
C ASP A 437 28.92 -63.82 10.45
N CYS A 438 28.28 -62.66 10.58
CA CYS A 438 28.87 -61.40 11.03
C CYS A 438 27.94 -60.69 12.01
N VAL A 439 28.53 -60.15 13.07
CA VAL A 439 27.82 -59.30 14.02
C VAL A 439 28.32 -57.87 13.88
N VAL A 440 27.38 -56.93 13.80
CA VAL A 440 27.67 -55.50 13.80
C VAL A 440 26.99 -54.89 15.03
N ASN A 441 27.79 -54.53 16.03
CA ASN A 441 27.31 -54.00 17.30
C ASN A 441 27.66 -52.52 17.44
N LYS A 442 26.65 -51.66 17.57
CA LYS A 442 26.85 -50.26 17.98
C LYS A 442 27.08 -50.22 19.49
N LYS A 443 28.18 -49.61 19.92
CA LYS A 443 28.45 -49.37 21.35
C LYS A 443 27.84 -48.06 21.84
N GLU A 444 27.74 -47.91 23.16
CA GLU A 444 27.16 -46.72 23.81
C GLU A 444 27.88 -45.42 23.44
N ASN A 445 29.19 -45.49 23.18
CA ASN A 445 30.02 -44.37 22.72
C ASN A 445 30.01 -44.18 21.19
N GLY A 446 29.09 -44.83 20.47
CA GLY A 446 28.79 -44.52 19.08
C GLY A 446 29.58 -45.29 18.02
N TYR A 447 30.70 -45.93 18.36
CA TYR A 447 31.47 -46.74 17.39
C TYR A 447 30.78 -48.08 17.08
N TYR A 448 31.11 -48.66 15.93
CA TYR A 448 30.61 -49.98 15.51
C TYR A 448 31.72 -51.03 15.58
N GLU A 449 31.49 -52.10 16.33
CA GLU A 449 32.30 -53.32 16.26
C GLU A 449 31.73 -54.27 15.22
N ILE A 450 32.59 -54.74 14.32
CA ILE A 450 32.25 -55.66 13.24
C ILE A 450 33.07 -56.91 13.46
N GLU A 451 32.42 -58.03 13.74
CA GLU A 451 33.08 -59.29 14.05
C GLU A 451 32.57 -60.42 13.14
N LYS A 452 33.50 -61.10 12.46
CA LYS A 452 33.19 -62.32 11.70
C LYS A 452 33.15 -63.52 12.63
N LEU A 453 31.98 -64.15 12.76
CA LEU A 453 31.76 -65.27 13.66
C LEU A 453 32.14 -66.64 13.08
N ASN A 454 31.71 -66.91 11.83
CA ASN A 454 31.79 -68.25 11.22
C ASN A 454 32.13 -68.18 9.73
N ASN A 455 32.58 -69.30 9.15
CA ASN A 455 32.73 -69.56 7.71
C ASN A 455 33.90 -68.86 6.98
N ILE A 456 34.42 -69.50 5.92
CA ILE A 456 35.39 -68.95 4.98
C ILE A 456 34.61 -68.32 3.82
N GLY A 457 34.46 -67.00 3.81
CA GLY A 457 33.76 -66.28 2.76
C GLY A 457 33.58 -64.80 3.07
N TRP A 458 33.58 -63.97 2.03
CA TRP A 458 33.35 -62.53 2.17
C TRP A 458 31.93 -62.26 2.64
N VAL A 459 31.81 -61.43 3.68
CA VAL A 459 30.54 -60.82 4.09
C VAL A 459 30.65 -59.32 3.90
N ASN A 460 29.54 -58.70 3.52
CA ASN A 460 29.46 -57.26 3.28
C ASN A 460 28.81 -56.57 4.47
N CYS A 461 29.48 -55.56 5.02
CA CYS A 461 28.95 -54.64 6.01
C CYS A 461 28.82 -53.25 5.39
N ILE A 462 27.64 -52.64 5.45
CA ILE A 462 27.36 -51.37 4.76
C ILE A 462 26.62 -50.38 5.65
N SER A 463 26.68 -49.10 5.25
CA SER A 463 25.84 -48.06 5.82
C SER A 463 24.35 -48.25 5.48
N SER A 464 23.46 -47.86 6.40
CA SER A 464 22.00 -47.86 6.23
C SER A 464 21.50 -46.86 5.20
N ILE A 465 22.28 -45.82 4.97
CA ILE A 465 21.94 -44.72 4.07
C ILE A 465 22.93 -44.64 2.91
N ASN A 466 22.44 -44.10 1.79
CA ASN A 466 23.27 -43.69 0.66
C ASN A 466 24.00 -42.38 1.02
N LEU A 467 25.23 -42.24 0.54
CA LEU A 467 26.07 -41.08 0.80
C LEU A 467 25.64 -39.92 -0.12
N GLN A 468 25.48 -38.73 0.45
CA GLN A 468 25.04 -37.53 -0.27
C GLN A 468 26.19 -36.93 -1.07
N LYS A 469 25.88 -36.40 -2.25
CA LYS A 469 26.93 -35.98 -3.19
C LYS A 469 27.69 -34.74 -2.75
N ASP A 470 26.99 -33.83 -2.09
CA ASP A 470 27.43 -32.50 -1.66
C ASP A 470 28.10 -32.45 -0.29
N LEU A 471 28.20 -33.59 0.41
CA LEU A 471 28.85 -33.70 1.72
C LEU A 471 30.25 -34.31 1.62
N LYS A 472 31.14 -33.86 2.51
CA LYS A 472 32.47 -34.44 2.70
C LYS A 472 32.47 -35.34 3.93
N TYR A 473 32.80 -36.61 3.75
CA TYR A 473 32.81 -37.61 4.80
C TYR A 473 34.22 -38.03 5.18
N ILE A 474 34.40 -38.34 6.46
CA ILE A 474 35.59 -38.99 7.02
C ILE A 474 35.13 -40.22 7.79
N PHE A 475 35.63 -41.39 7.43
CA PHE A 475 35.45 -42.62 8.19
C PHE A 475 36.78 -43.04 8.79
N ARG A 476 36.82 -43.35 10.09
CA ARG A 476 38.04 -43.84 10.77
C ARG A 476 37.87 -45.26 11.23
N ILE A 477 38.70 -46.14 10.71
CA ILE A 477 38.61 -47.59 10.90
C ILE A 477 39.84 -48.06 11.67
N LYS A 478 39.64 -48.84 12.72
CA LYS A 478 40.70 -49.51 13.49
C LYS A 478 40.58 -51.02 13.32
N VAL A 479 41.72 -51.68 13.12
CA VAL A 479 41.79 -53.15 13.09
C VAL A 479 42.08 -53.63 14.51
N GLU A 480 41.11 -54.28 15.14
CA GLU A 480 41.25 -54.76 16.53
C GLU A 480 41.86 -56.16 16.56
N SER A 481 41.31 -57.09 15.76
CA SER A 481 41.88 -58.42 15.56
C SER A 481 41.85 -58.81 14.09
N LEU A 482 43.00 -59.26 13.59
CA LEU A 482 43.15 -59.81 12.25
C LEU A 482 44.35 -60.77 12.29
N ASN A 483 44.19 -61.96 11.72
CA ASN A 483 45.27 -62.95 11.66
C ASN A 483 46.28 -62.59 10.57
N GLU A 484 47.54 -63.02 10.76
CA GLU A 484 48.63 -62.73 9.80
C GLU A 484 48.27 -63.22 8.39
N GLY A 485 48.53 -62.38 7.39
CA GLY A 485 48.21 -62.68 6.00
C GLY A 485 46.71 -62.69 5.65
N LYS A 486 45.82 -62.35 6.59
CA LYS A 486 44.37 -62.23 6.30
C LYS A 486 44.01 -60.83 5.82
N CYS A 487 42.98 -60.77 4.99
CA CYS A 487 42.58 -59.55 4.29
C CYS A 487 41.19 -59.06 4.71
N PHE A 488 40.98 -57.76 4.57
CA PHE A 488 39.69 -57.09 4.64
C PHE A 488 39.64 -55.98 3.60
N ILE A 489 38.47 -55.41 3.39
CA ILE A 489 38.23 -54.39 2.37
C ILE A 489 37.56 -53.18 3.01
N ILE A 490 37.98 -51.98 2.60
CA ILE A 490 37.28 -50.72 2.90
C ILE A 490 37.03 -49.99 1.59
N GLY A 491 35.85 -49.39 1.42
CA GLY A 491 35.59 -48.47 0.33
C GLY A 491 34.12 -48.14 0.19
N LEU A 492 33.65 -48.10 -1.05
CA LEU A 492 32.25 -47.86 -1.38
C LEU A 492 31.64 -49.05 -2.11
N MET A 493 30.34 -49.26 -1.91
CA MET A 493 29.56 -50.25 -2.63
C MET A 493 28.22 -49.65 -3.04
N LYS A 494 27.72 -50.02 -4.22
CA LYS A 494 26.36 -49.67 -4.63
C LYS A 494 25.36 -50.48 -3.84
N ASN A 495 24.31 -49.83 -3.35
CA ASN A 495 23.24 -50.48 -2.61
C ASN A 495 22.62 -51.66 -3.39
N SER A 496 22.47 -51.52 -4.71
CA SER A 496 21.93 -52.57 -5.59
C SER A 496 22.73 -53.88 -5.57
N ASP A 497 24.01 -53.84 -5.22
CA ASP A 497 24.92 -54.98 -5.37
C ASP A 497 25.14 -55.71 -4.03
N THR A 498 24.64 -55.13 -2.94
CA THR A 498 24.99 -55.47 -1.54
C THR A 498 24.70 -56.91 -1.13
N GLY A 499 23.66 -57.51 -1.70
CA GLY A 499 23.29 -58.92 -1.48
C GLY A 499 23.77 -59.89 -2.57
N ILE A 500 24.42 -59.42 -3.63
CA ILE A 500 24.65 -60.18 -4.86
C ILE A 500 26.14 -60.49 -5.06
N THR A 501 27.01 -59.53 -4.82
CA THR A 501 28.47 -59.67 -5.04
C THR A 501 29.26 -59.14 -3.85
N ASP A 502 30.55 -59.43 -3.81
CA ASP A 502 31.45 -58.65 -2.95
C ASP A 502 31.69 -57.24 -3.53
N GLY A 503 32.35 -56.38 -2.77
CA GLY A 503 32.62 -55.00 -3.17
C GLY A 503 33.67 -54.80 -4.28
N SER A 504 34.27 -55.86 -4.83
CA SER A 504 35.31 -55.73 -5.88
C SER A 504 34.75 -55.29 -7.23
N THR A 505 33.49 -55.59 -7.52
CA THR A 505 32.86 -55.38 -8.83
C THR A 505 32.85 -53.92 -9.31
N ASN A 506 32.79 -52.98 -8.38
CA ASN A 506 32.67 -51.56 -8.69
C ASN A 506 34.01 -50.83 -8.78
N GLU A 507 35.12 -51.45 -8.39
CA GLU A 507 36.46 -50.84 -8.39
C GLU A 507 36.51 -49.52 -7.58
N LEU A 508 35.82 -49.49 -6.44
CA LEU A 508 35.74 -48.35 -5.51
C LEU A 508 36.24 -48.71 -4.11
N ILE A 509 37.16 -49.67 -4.02
CA ILE A 509 37.61 -50.26 -2.77
C ILE A 509 39.14 -50.30 -2.65
N CYS A 510 39.61 -50.50 -1.43
CA CYS A 510 40.98 -50.85 -1.11
C CYS A 510 40.98 -52.16 -0.34
N GLN A 511 41.75 -53.14 -0.82
CA GLN A 511 41.98 -54.38 -0.11
C GLN A 511 43.23 -54.24 0.77
N LEU A 512 43.09 -54.60 2.03
CA LEU A 512 44.09 -54.42 3.07
C LEU A 512 44.41 -55.77 3.72
N GLN A 513 45.68 -55.99 4.07
CA GLN A 513 46.16 -57.22 4.67
C GLN A 513 47.01 -56.91 5.90
N LYS A 514 46.89 -57.74 6.94
CA LYS A 514 47.85 -57.69 8.05
C LYS A 514 49.18 -58.32 7.63
N ASN A 515 50.25 -57.56 7.82
CA ASN A 515 51.63 -57.97 7.68
C ASN A 515 52.41 -57.57 8.95
N ASN A 516 52.65 -58.54 9.82
CA ASN A 516 53.23 -58.37 11.15
C ASN A 516 52.45 -57.33 12.00
N GLN A 517 53.14 -56.28 12.46
CA GLN A 517 52.55 -55.17 13.25
C GLN A 517 51.99 -54.05 12.36
N SER A 518 51.75 -54.32 11.08
CA SER A 518 51.24 -53.31 10.14
C SER A 518 50.09 -53.84 9.30
N VAL A 519 49.26 -52.93 8.84
CA VAL A 519 48.27 -53.15 7.79
C VAL A 519 48.81 -52.53 6.51
N ILE A 520 48.85 -53.32 5.43
CA ILE A 520 49.35 -52.89 4.12
C ILE A 520 48.26 -53.03 3.07
N LYS A 521 48.32 -52.22 2.01
CA LYS A 521 47.47 -52.38 0.83
C LYS A 521 47.95 -53.54 -0.04
N VAL A 522 46.99 -54.33 -0.54
CA VAL A 522 47.21 -55.46 -1.44
C VAL A 522 46.22 -55.45 -2.60
N GLY A 523 46.56 -56.07 -3.71
CA GLY A 523 45.71 -56.07 -4.92
C GLY A 523 45.61 -54.71 -5.61
N SER A 524 44.73 -54.61 -6.60
CA SER A 524 44.38 -53.36 -7.30
C SER A 524 42.89 -53.39 -7.60
N TRP A 525 42.12 -52.57 -6.88
CA TRP A 525 40.65 -52.61 -6.87
C TRP A 525 40.02 -51.22 -6.79
N GLY A 526 40.74 -50.19 -7.22
CA GLY A 526 40.26 -48.83 -7.37
C GLY A 526 41.08 -47.80 -6.63
N ILE A 527 41.16 -47.91 -5.30
CA ILE A 527 41.90 -46.97 -4.45
C ILE A 527 43.40 -47.33 -4.49
N ASP A 528 44.02 -47.07 -5.65
CA ASP A 528 45.37 -47.53 -6.00
C ASP A 528 46.35 -46.39 -6.30
N LYS A 529 45.85 -45.18 -6.60
CA LYS A 529 46.66 -44.04 -7.01
C LYS A 529 47.49 -43.54 -5.82
N GLN A 530 48.81 -43.70 -5.88
CA GLN A 530 49.70 -43.18 -4.86
C GLN A 530 49.71 -41.65 -4.88
N LEU A 531 49.30 -41.02 -3.78
CA LEU A 531 49.30 -39.56 -3.60
C LEU A 531 50.40 -39.09 -2.65
N LYS A 532 50.77 -39.91 -1.66
CA LYS A 532 51.86 -39.64 -0.70
C LYS A 532 52.45 -40.93 -0.15
N GLY A 533 53.76 -41.00 0.08
CA GLY A 533 54.45 -42.21 0.54
C GLY A 533 54.65 -43.25 -0.57
N ALA A 534 55.36 -44.35 -0.28
CA ALA A 534 55.59 -45.45 -1.21
C ALA A 534 54.90 -46.72 -0.71
N GLY A 535 53.83 -47.13 -1.40
CA GLY A 535 52.90 -48.14 -0.88
C GLY A 535 52.07 -47.58 0.28
N PHE A 536 50.94 -48.21 0.59
CA PHE A 536 50.18 -47.85 1.79
C PHE A 536 50.51 -48.81 2.92
N LYS A 537 50.86 -48.26 4.07
CA LYS A 537 51.17 -48.99 5.29
C LYS A 537 50.75 -48.17 6.51
N THR A 538 50.14 -48.82 7.50
CA THR A 538 49.87 -48.20 8.81
C THR A 538 50.14 -49.21 9.93
N SER A 539 50.43 -48.75 11.15
CA SER A 539 50.52 -49.62 12.32
C SER A 539 49.15 -50.21 12.65
N VAL A 540 49.09 -51.45 13.17
CA VAL A 540 47.84 -52.02 13.70
C VAL A 540 47.26 -51.23 14.88
N GLU A 541 48.09 -50.45 15.57
CA GLU A 541 47.66 -49.56 16.66
C GLU A 541 47.00 -48.27 16.16
N ASN A 542 47.32 -47.88 14.92
CA ASN A 542 46.82 -46.69 14.26
C ASN A 542 45.46 -46.95 13.58
N MET A 543 44.87 -45.89 13.04
CA MET A 543 43.62 -45.96 12.28
C MET A 543 43.87 -45.76 10.79
N ILE A 544 42.92 -46.22 10.00
CA ILE A 544 42.81 -45.96 8.58
C ILE A 544 41.70 -44.94 8.40
N GLU A 545 42.02 -43.82 7.76
CA GLU A 545 41.05 -42.77 7.47
C GLU A 545 40.63 -42.84 6.00
N LEU A 546 39.34 -42.98 5.74
CA LEU A 546 38.74 -42.88 4.42
C LEU A 546 38.08 -41.51 4.26
N ARG A 547 38.56 -40.70 3.32
CA ARG A 547 37.99 -39.39 2.97
C ARG A 547 37.17 -39.52 1.70
N LEU A 548 35.99 -38.93 1.68
CA LEU A 548 35.05 -39.01 0.57
C LEU A 548 34.39 -37.67 0.28
N TYR A 549 34.40 -37.24 -0.97
CA TYR A 549 33.53 -36.18 -1.48
C TYR A 549 33.10 -36.51 -2.91
N LEU A 550 31.87 -37.01 -3.04
CA LEU A 550 31.40 -37.57 -4.31
C LEU A 550 31.33 -36.50 -5.42
N LYS A 551 30.86 -35.28 -5.12
CA LYS A 551 30.73 -34.18 -6.10
C LYS A 551 32.07 -33.78 -6.74
N GLU A 552 33.16 -33.78 -5.97
CA GLU A 552 34.52 -33.51 -6.48
C GLU A 552 35.31 -34.79 -6.80
N GLN A 553 34.65 -35.95 -6.80
CA GLN A 553 35.25 -37.24 -7.14
C GLN A 553 36.48 -37.59 -6.28
N ILE A 554 36.42 -37.23 -4.99
CA ILE A 554 37.45 -37.53 -4.01
C ILE A 554 37.07 -38.82 -3.29
N LEU A 555 37.93 -39.83 -3.36
CA LEU A 555 37.91 -41.02 -2.52
C LEU A 555 39.36 -41.35 -2.20
N GLU A 556 39.76 -41.19 -0.94
CA GLU A 556 41.15 -41.27 -0.51
C GLU A 556 41.26 -42.09 0.78
N MET A 557 42.39 -42.80 0.93
CA MET A 557 42.73 -43.59 2.10
C MET A 557 44.06 -43.12 2.69
N LEU A 558 44.08 -42.87 4.00
CA LEU A 558 45.21 -42.30 4.73
C LEU A 558 45.52 -43.11 5.99
N ASP A 559 46.78 -43.11 6.41
CA ASP A 559 47.20 -43.62 7.72
C ASP A 559 46.99 -42.53 8.77
N TYR A 560 46.00 -42.71 9.65
CA TYR A 560 45.72 -41.75 10.72
C TYR A 560 46.31 -42.21 12.04
N PRO A 561 46.95 -41.33 12.84
CA PRO A 561 47.04 -39.86 12.70
C PRO A 561 48.30 -39.35 11.99
N ASN A 562 49.14 -40.24 11.43
CA ASN A 562 50.47 -39.87 10.95
C ASN A 562 50.45 -39.13 9.60
N TYR A 563 49.49 -39.47 8.73
CA TYR A 563 49.34 -38.95 7.37
C TYR A 563 50.59 -39.08 6.49
N GLU A 564 51.42 -40.10 6.71
CA GLU A 564 52.64 -40.35 5.92
C GLU A 564 52.32 -41.00 4.56
N TYR A 565 51.25 -41.80 4.51
CA TYR A 565 50.82 -42.60 3.37
C TYR A 565 49.40 -42.21 2.94
N LYS A 566 49.25 -41.93 1.64
CA LYS A 566 47.98 -41.51 1.05
C LYS A 566 47.76 -42.22 -0.29
N LEU A 567 46.64 -42.90 -0.40
CA LEU A 567 46.11 -43.43 -1.66
C LEU A 567 44.87 -42.64 -2.08
N GLY A 568 44.66 -42.52 -3.38
CA GLY A 568 43.46 -41.99 -3.99
C GLY A 568 42.84 -43.00 -4.95
N LEU A 569 41.60 -42.74 -5.33
CA LEU A 569 40.94 -43.46 -6.42
C LEU A 569 41.64 -43.20 -7.75
N ASP A 570 41.89 -44.27 -8.50
CA ASP A 570 42.39 -44.22 -9.87
C ASP A 570 41.51 -43.34 -10.77
N ASP A 571 42.15 -42.53 -11.62
CA ASP A 571 41.44 -41.50 -12.39
C ASP A 571 40.37 -42.11 -13.33
N LYS A 572 40.58 -43.34 -13.83
CA LYS A 572 39.60 -44.08 -14.67
C LYS A 572 38.29 -44.42 -13.95
N TYR A 573 38.27 -44.45 -12.61
CA TYR A 573 37.09 -44.83 -11.84
C TYR A 573 36.42 -43.64 -11.15
N LYS A 574 37.04 -42.44 -11.16
CA LYS A 574 36.48 -41.22 -10.53
C LYS A 574 35.07 -40.87 -10.99
N VAL A 575 34.77 -41.07 -12.28
CA VAL A 575 33.42 -40.85 -12.85
C VAL A 575 32.34 -41.66 -12.11
N LYS A 576 32.67 -42.86 -11.61
CA LYS A 576 31.72 -43.72 -10.89
C LYS A 576 31.19 -43.09 -9.61
N LEU A 577 31.99 -42.23 -8.95
CA LEU A 577 31.58 -41.52 -7.72
C LEU A 577 30.41 -40.55 -7.97
N THR A 578 30.34 -39.97 -9.17
CA THR A 578 29.25 -39.07 -9.57
C THR A 578 28.13 -39.78 -10.33
N GLN A 579 28.44 -40.90 -11.00
CA GLN A 579 27.52 -41.67 -11.83
C GLN A 579 26.54 -42.52 -11.01
N PHE A 580 26.99 -43.09 -9.88
CA PHE A 580 26.15 -43.93 -9.04
C PHE A 580 25.41 -43.09 -7.99
N ASP A 581 24.09 -43.26 -7.91
CA ASP A 581 23.22 -42.52 -6.98
C ASP A 581 23.00 -43.26 -5.65
N ASP A 582 23.45 -44.51 -5.55
CA ASP A 582 23.18 -45.41 -4.45
C ASP A 582 24.45 -45.91 -3.74
N LEU A 583 25.53 -45.12 -3.76
CA LEU A 583 26.78 -45.46 -3.09
C LEU A 583 26.65 -45.41 -1.57
N ARG A 584 27.19 -46.45 -0.92
CA ARG A 584 27.21 -46.65 0.53
C ARG A 584 28.63 -46.91 1.00
N PHE A 585 28.91 -46.57 2.26
CA PHE A 585 30.16 -46.95 2.91
C PHE A 585 30.17 -48.47 3.07
N TYR A 586 31.32 -49.08 2.82
CA TYR A 586 31.46 -50.54 2.74
C TYR A 586 32.71 -51.03 3.46
N ILE A 587 32.52 -52.09 4.25
CA ILE A 587 33.57 -52.92 4.84
C ILE A 587 33.29 -54.37 4.44
N GLY A 588 34.28 -55.01 3.82
CA GLY A 588 34.25 -56.44 3.53
C GLY A 588 35.19 -57.21 4.45
N ILE A 589 34.76 -58.33 5.01
CA ILE A 589 35.61 -59.22 5.82
C ILE A 589 35.42 -60.67 5.40
N CYS A 590 36.51 -61.44 5.34
CA CYS A 590 36.48 -62.82 4.83
C CYS A 590 36.76 -63.89 5.89
N ASN A 591 37.58 -63.57 6.89
CA ASN A 591 38.16 -64.58 7.78
C ASN A 591 37.53 -64.53 9.18
N GLN A 592 37.31 -65.70 9.76
CA GLN A 592 36.87 -65.85 11.15
C GLN A 592 37.83 -65.13 12.11
N GLU A 593 37.30 -64.65 13.24
CA GLU A 593 38.04 -63.90 14.28
C GLU A 593 38.58 -62.53 13.80
N THR A 594 38.14 -62.07 12.63
CA THR A 594 38.40 -60.69 12.19
C THR A 594 37.46 -59.75 12.93
N LYS A 595 38.03 -58.82 13.69
CA LYS A 595 37.31 -57.74 14.37
C LYS A 595 37.82 -56.39 13.90
N ILE A 596 36.92 -55.60 13.31
CA ILE A 596 37.16 -54.25 12.81
C ILE A 596 36.26 -53.30 13.57
N ILE A 597 36.80 -52.15 13.96
CA ILE A 597 36.04 -51.09 14.62
C ILE A 597 35.93 -49.89 13.68
N LEU A 598 34.70 -49.46 13.36
CA LEU A 598 34.46 -48.13 12.79
C LEU A 598 34.36 -47.15 13.96
N MET A 599 35.46 -46.45 14.23
CA MET A 599 35.66 -45.59 15.40
C MET A 599 34.85 -44.30 15.32
N ASP A 600 34.80 -43.69 14.14
CA ASP A 600 34.26 -42.34 13.95
C ASP A 600 33.77 -42.15 12.50
N VAL A 601 32.69 -41.39 12.35
CA VAL A 601 32.11 -40.98 11.06
C VAL A 601 31.80 -39.49 11.16
N LYS A 602 32.53 -38.67 10.42
CA LYS A 602 32.38 -37.20 10.45
C LYS A 602 31.95 -36.66 9.10
N ILE A 603 31.04 -35.67 9.14
CA ILE A 603 30.83 -34.76 8.03
C ILE A 603 31.61 -33.49 8.32
N VAL A 604 32.46 -33.08 7.37
CA VAL A 604 33.34 -31.92 7.55
C VAL A 604 33.11 -30.88 6.47
N ASN A 605 33.37 -29.60 6.78
CA ASN A 605 33.32 -28.55 5.77
C ASN A 605 34.52 -28.64 4.82
N GLU A 606 35.69 -29.02 5.36
CA GLU A 606 36.97 -29.10 4.63
C GLU A 606 37.82 -30.26 5.17
N PHE A 607 38.64 -30.86 4.30
CA PHE A 607 39.61 -31.87 4.73
C PHE A 607 40.86 -31.18 5.26
N ILE A 608 41.07 -31.23 6.58
CA ILE A 608 42.23 -30.66 7.24
C ILE A 608 43.40 -31.68 7.19
N TYR A 609 44.62 -31.18 7.01
CA TYR A 609 45.85 -31.97 7.02
C TYR A 609 46.57 -31.88 8.35
#